data_AF-A0AA88CYK7-F1
#
_entry.id   AF-A0AA88CYK7-F1
#
_cell.length_a   1.000
_cell.length_b   1.000
_cell.length_c   1.000
_cell.angle_alpha   90.00
_cell.angle_beta   90.00
_cell.angle_gamma   90.00
#
_symmetry.space_group_name_H-M   'P 1'
#
loop_
_entity.id
_entity.type
_entity.pdbx_description
1 polymer ?
#
loop_
_entity_poly.entity_id
_entity_poly.type
_entity_poly.pdbx_seq_one_letter_code
_entity_poly.pdbx_strand_id
1 'polypeptide(L)'
;MYNGVGLPTSRGSGSNGYTQANKFLAKPKNISAMAKAGEDGRLGGGGGVSEKKPNKDILEHQRKRQIELKLVQLQDKLVDHG
;
A
#
# COMPACT_ATOMS: atom_id res chain seq x y z
N MET A 1 11.14 -34.52 -9.38
CA MET A 1 11.03 -33.39 -8.43
C MET A 1 12.32 -32.59 -8.43
N TYR A 2 12.26 -31.26 -8.55
CA TYR A 2 13.44 -30.39 -8.59
C TYR A 2 13.22 -29.22 -7.63
N ASN A 3 14.18 -28.93 -6.74
CA ASN A 3 14.06 -27.91 -5.69
C ASN A 3 12.79 -28.03 -4.82
N GLY A 4 12.30 -29.25 -4.59
CA GLY A 4 11.07 -29.48 -3.82
C GLY A 4 9.77 -29.07 -4.52
N VAL A 5 9.83 -28.73 -5.82
CA VAL A 5 8.67 -28.29 -6.62
C VAL A 5 8.42 -29.27 -7.77
N GLY A 6 7.14 -29.41 -8.16
CA GLY A 6 6.68 -30.25 -9.26
C GLY A 6 6.38 -31.69 -8.83
N LEU A 7 6.16 -32.57 -9.81
CA LEU A 7 5.81 -33.97 -9.57
C LEU A 7 7.04 -34.85 -9.25
N PRO A 8 6.88 -35.91 -8.42
CA PRO A 8 7.93 -36.91 -8.21
C PRO A 8 8.18 -37.71 -9.50
N THR A 9 7.12 -38.09 -10.21
CA THR A 9 7.14 -38.75 -11.52
C THR A 9 5.97 -38.25 -12.38
N SER A 10 6.16 -38.16 -13.69
CA SER A 10 5.07 -37.86 -14.65
C SER A 10 4.17 -39.08 -14.91
N ARG A 11 4.59 -40.28 -14.49
CA ARG A 11 3.79 -41.50 -14.69
C ARG A 11 2.57 -41.47 -13.76
N GLY A 12 1.38 -41.69 -14.33
CA GLY A 12 0.12 -41.68 -13.57
C GLY A 12 -0.48 -40.30 -13.34
N SER A 13 0.19 -39.21 -13.73
CA SER A 13 -0.38 -37.85 -13.65
C SER A 13 -1.26 -37.48 -14.85
N GLY A 14 -1.27 -38.30 -15.91
CA GLY A 14 -1.99 -38.01 -17.16
C GLY A 14 -1.45 -36.80 -17.92
N SER A 15 -0.24 -36.34 -17.62
CA SER A 15 0.40 -35.16 -18.23
C SER A 15 1.90 -35.40 -18.45
N ASN A 16 2.56 -34.48 -19.17
CA ASN A 16 4.00 -34.55 -19.41
C ASN A 16 4.86 -34.19 -18.16
N GLY A 17 4.23 -33.69 -17.08
CA GLY A 17 4.92 -33.27 -15.86
C GLY A 17 5.68 -31.94 -15.97
N TYR A 18 5.40 -31.14 -16.99
CA TYR A 18 6.03 -29.83 -17.16
C TYR A 18 5.58 -28.85 -16.08
N THR A 19 6.55 -28.22 -15.40
CA THR A 19 6.32 -27.32 -14.26
C THR A 19 6.83 -25.92 -14.60
N GLN A 20 5.99 -24.89 -14.45
CA GLN A 20 6.34 -23.49 -14.68
C GLN A 20 6.34 -22.68 -13.38
N ALA A 21 7.21 -21.66 -13.32
CA ALA A 21 7.18 -20.70 -12.23
C ALA A 21 5.97 -19.75 -12.40
N ASN A 22 5.28 -19.45 -11.28
CA ASN A 22 4.20 -18.46 -11.28
C ASN A 22 4.78 -17.03 -11.33
N LYS A 23 4.52 -16.31 -12.41
CA LYS A 23 4.97 -14.92 -12.63
C LYS A 23 4.19 -13.88 -11.83
N PHE A 24 2.97 -14.21 -11.39
CA PHE A 24 2.09 -13.33 -10.62
C PHE A 24 2.15 -13.57 -9.11
N LEU A 25 3.00 -14.50 -8.67
CA LEU A 25 3.19 -14.75 -7.24
C LEU A 25 3.84 -13.53 -6.60
N ALA A 26 3.04 -12.75 -5.86
CA ALA A 26 3.54 -11.67 -5.03
C ALA A 26 4.44 -12.27 -3.95
N LYS A 27 5.75 -11.99 -4.03
CA LYS A 27 6.70 -12.46 -3.01
C LYS A 27 6.35 -11.80 -1.68
N PRO A 28 6.23 -12.56 -0.58
CA PRO A 28 6.08 -11.96 0.74
C PRO A 28 7.27 -11.03 1.00
N LYS A 29 7.00 -9.83 1.53
CA LYS A 29 8.07 -8.89 1.88
C LYS A 29 8.92 -9.53 2.98
N ASN A 30 10.23 -9.57 2.75
CA ASN A 30 11.19 -10.09 3.72
C ASN A 30 11.12 -9.26 5.00
N ILE A 31 10.51 -9.81 6.06
CA ILE A 31 10.34 -9.16 7.36
C ILE A 31 11.71 -8.80 7.98
N SER A 32 12.75 -9.59 7.67
CA SER A 32 14.13 -9.37 8.17
C SER A 32 14.77 -8.07 7.68
N ALA A 33 14.50 -7.63 6.44
CA ALA A 33 14.99 -6.34 5.94
C ALA A 33 14.30 -5.14 6.60
N MET A 34 13.10 -5.35 7.17
CA MET A 34 12.32 -4.32 7.85
C MET A 34 12.77 -4.13 9.31
N ALA A 35 13.34 -5.18 9.94
CA ALA A 35 13.88 -5.09 11.29
C ALA A 35 15.16 -4.23 11.38
N LYS A 36 16.03 -4.27 10.35
CA LYS A 36 17.26 -3.44 10.33
C LYS A 36 17.03 -1.95 10.11
N ALA A 37 15.86 -1.54 9.62
CA ALA A 37 15.50 -0.13 9.44
C ALA A 37 14.79 0.47 10.68
N GLY A 38 14.54 -0.35 11.72
CA GLY A 38 13.79 0.06 12.92
C GLY A 38 14.63 0.57 14.08
N GLU A 39 15.96 0.55 13.99
CA GLU A 39 16.85 0.98 15.09
C GLU A 39 17.00 2.52 15.18
N ASP A 40 16.79 3.24 14.07
CA ASP A 40 17.02 4.71 13.99
C ASP A 40 15.74 5.56 14.13
N GLY A 41 14.58 4.98 14.40
CA GLY A 41 13.28 5.66 14.29
C GLY A 41 12.40 5.49 15.53
N ARG A 42 12.74 6.20 16.60
CA ARG A 42 11.97 6.26 17.85
C ARG A 42 10.49 6.65 17.61
N LEU A 43 9.60 5.83 18.18
CA LEU A 43 8.28 6.15 18.76
C LEU A 43 7.09 6.33 17.80
N GLY A 44 6.13 5.40 17.90
CA GLY A 44 4.71 5.72 17.72
C GLY A 44 3.90 4.76 16.84
N GLY A 45 3.42 3.67 17.44
CA GLY A 45 2.11 3.06 17.14
C GLY A 45 1.70 2.78 15.68
N GLY A 46 1.75 1.50 15.29
CA GLY A 46 0.77 0.92 14.38
C GLY A 46 1.12 0.90 12.89
N GLY A 47 1.66 -0.23 12.42
CA GLY A 47 1.25 -0.79 11.14
C GLY A 47 2.04 -0.42 9.87
N GLY A 48 3.13 -1.15 9.63
CA GLY A 48 3.26 -2.02 8.45
C GLY A 48 3.25 -1.45 7.02
N VAL A 49 3.05 -0.15 6.80
CA VAL A 49 3.19 0.49 5.50
C VAL A 49 4.23 1.56 5.71
N SER A 50 5.35 1.48 4.99
CA SER A 50 6.26 2.61 4.84
C SER A 50 5.39 3.84 4.58
N GLU A 51 5.28 4.75 5.55
CA GLU A 51 4.40 5.91 5.45
C GLU A 51 4.90 6.74 4.28
N LYS A 52 4.40 6.44 3.08
CA LYS A 52 4.63 7.28 1.92
C LYS A 52 4.02 8.61 2.32
N LYS A 53 4.90 9.61 2.51
CA LYS A 53 4.46 10.95 2.86
C LYS A 53 3.31 11.32 1.91
N PRO A 54 2.19 11.84 2.43
CA PRO A 54 1.07 12.23 1.59
C PRO A 54 1.53 13.18 0.49
N ASN A 55 0.94 13.06 -0.71
CA ASN A 55 1.29 13.93 -1.83
C ASN A 55 1.06 15.40 -1.44
N LYS A 56 2.10 16.22 -1.58
CA LYS A 56 2.08 17.65 -1.23
C LYS A 56 0.97 18.40 -1.97
N ASP A 57 0.73 18.07 -3.23
CA ASP A 57 -0.31 18.71 -4.05
C ASP A 57 -1.71 18.50 -3.45
N ILE A 58 -1.96 17.31 -2.89
CA ILE A 58 -3.23 16.97 -2.25
C ILE A 58 -3.41 17.77 -0.96
N LEU A 59 -2.34 17.90 -0.16
CA LEU A 59 -2.38 18.68 1.09
C LEU A 59 -2.63 20.16 0.82
N GLU A 60 -1.97 20.75 -0.17
CA GLU A 60 -2.18 22.13 -0.56
C GLU A 60 -3.60 22.37 -1.09
N HIS A 61 -4.11 21.45 -1.88
CA HIS A 61 -5.48 21.51 -2.39
C HIS A 61 -6.50 21.45 -1.25
N GLN A 62 -6.31 20.58 -0.26
CA GLN A 62 -7.16 20.54 0.94
C GLN A 62 -7.14 21.85 1.72
N ARG A 63 -5.96 22.48 1.87
CA ARG A 63 -5.83 23.77 2.54
C ARG A 63 -6.60 24.87 1.82
N LYS A 64 -6.52 24.94 0.49
CA LYS A 64 -7.28 25.92 -0.32
C LYS A 64 -8.79 25.71 -0.20
N ARG A 65 -9.25 24.46 -0.33
CA ARG A 65 -10.67 24.11 -0.20
C ARG A 65 -11.26 24.49 1.16
N GLN A 66 -10.50 24.34 2.25
CA GLN A 66 -10.96 24.76 3.58
C GLN A 66 -11.21 26.27 3.67
N ILE A 67 -10.44 27.08 2.95
CA ILE A 67 -10.63 28.53 2.89
C ILE A 67 -11.89 28.86 2.08
N GLU A 68 -12.03 28.26 0.90
CA GLU A 68 -13.21 28.43 0.04
C GLU A 68 -14.51 28.07 0.77
N LEU A 69 -14.52 26.94 1.50
CA LEU A 69 -15.68 26.54 2.30
C LEU A 69 -16.07 27.59 3.35
N LYS A 70 -15.09 28.18 4.03
CA LYS A 70 -15.36 29.24 5.02
C LYS A 70 -15.93 30.50 4.37
N LEU A 71 -15.44 30.85 3.17
CA LEU A 71 -15.94 32.01 2.42
C LEU A 71 -17.40 31.80 1.99
N VAL A 72 -17.72 30.63 1.45
CA VAL A 72 -19.09 30.27 1.05
C VAL A 72 -20.02 30.29 2.26
N GLN A 73 -19.63 29.66 3.37
CA GLN A 73 -20.41 29.68 4.61
C GLN A 73 -20.64 31.09 5.16
N LEU A 74 -19.65 31.99 5.03
CA LEU A 74 -19.80 33.37 5.45
C LEU A 74 -20.75 34.13 4.52
N GLN A 75 -20.64 33.90 3.21
CA GLN A 75 -21.54 34.48 2.22
C GLN A 75 -23.00 34.07 2.49
N ASP A 76 -23.26 32.78 2.66
CA ASP A 76 -24.62 32.26 2.94
C ASP A 76 -25.20 32.92 4.19
N LYS A 77 -24.42 33.02 5.28
CA LYS A 77 -24.86 33.69 6.51
C LYS A 77 -25.17 35.17 6.29
N LEU A 78 -24.38 35.89 5.50
CA LEU A 78 -24.61 37.31 5.24
C LEU A 78 -25.84 37.52 4.34
N VAL A 79 -26.13 36.58 3.43
CA VAL A 79 -27.33 36.59 2.61
C VAL A 79 -28.58 36.30 3.45
N ASP A 80 -28.52 35.31 4.35
CA ASP A 80 -29.66 34.97 5.22
C ASP A 80 -29.99 36.06 6.25
N HIS A 81 -28.98 36.85 6.65
CA HIS A 81 -29.12 37.93 7.65
C HIS A 81 -29.29 39.33 7.04
N GLY A 82 -29.25 39.48 5.71
CA GLY A 82 -29.43 40.75 4.98
C GLY A 82 -30.80 40.85 4.33
#